data_AF-A0A349END9-F1
#
_entry.id   AF-A0A349END9-F1
#
_cell.length_a   1.000
_cell.length_b   1.000
_cell.length_c   1.000
_cell.angle_alpha   90.00
_cell.angle_beta   90.00
_cell.angle_gamma   90.00
#
_symmetry.space_group_name_H-M   'P 1'
#
loop_
_entity.id
_entity.type
_entity.pdbx_description
1 polymer ?
#
loop_
_entity_poly.entity_id
_entity_poly.type
_entity_poly.pdbx_seq_one_letter_code
_entity_poly.pdbx_strand_id
1 'polypeptide(L)'
;MIPVGSDLELKRTPVATLIIIGINVVVHISQFFLLPQHYPWIIKYLVFSPVTYNPLSVVISMFLHIDFFHLIFNMVFLWAFGAALETRVGRKNFLLTYFGAGIWATALWIVVEAFVRPESTIGLVGASGAVSGVIALYLYRCFYSKIRMVVTLLFLPWRVSIPAAPFIIIWFYQNVIYSVADLTEPSGTAHWAHIGGFIFGLLVGRIKRYGHEGRLEHLNTRLLERLRSGDGWKSAEKELKKLLGVSPNDPVVHHELARLSVQNGDAGLASEHFQRAMHRYALTEPVHAAFVVIEHADTLGKPMALHHHLKAGEALAASGYVEDALRAILPAVRISEAGNAISEKALALYAKVLRHLGKTDAAGEAAARFRELFPESKLAAGVQAAMGKQPNEVFAPPPQKPAAVSSKASVQPEDEDREYTVLGILACFENIISQPYFLFPWICFSLFIGFAFGGFWPLHVLSFMFCFVLAAFIVIDWSSLFRSFSSTSTESARNEVDIIQAFDRASLAERGDNFQKAAELYEKTLALDPRHVQARFNLARIYMNRLLNNAKALLHTRLLLQHLPPAHPYHGEAQDMVLKLKVKLAKE
;
A
#
# COMPACT_ATOMS: atom_id res chain seq x y z
N MET A 1 -14.41 -22.80 12.72
CA MET A 1 -13.20 -21.98 12.48
C MET A 1 -13.66 -20.56 12.21
N ILE A 2 -13.04 -19.55 12.84
CA ILE A 2 -13.47 -18.15 12.74
C ILE A 2 -12.36 -17.35 12.05
N PRO A 3 -12.63 -16.66 10.92
CA PRO A 3 -11.64 -15.80 10.28
C PRO A 3 -11.44 -14.54 11.12
N VAL A 4 -10.20 -14.21 11.48
CA VAL A 4 -9.88 -13.02 12.31
C VAL A 4 -9.10 -11.95 11.55
N GLY A 5 -8.65 -12.25 10.33
CA GLY A 5 -7.89 -11.34 9.48
C GLY A 5 -7.13 -12.10 8.40
N SER A 6 -6.29 -11.41 7.64
CA SER A 6 -5.38 -12.04 6.67
C SER A 6 -3.91 -11.81 7.03
N ASP A 7 -3.03 -12.47 6.29
CA ASP A 7 -1.57 -12.26 6.30
C ASP A 7 -1.14 -11.01 5.54
N LEU A 8 -2.09 -10.30 4.96
CA LEU A 8 -1.85 -9.09 4.19
C LEU A 8 -1.69 -7.88 5.10
N GLU A 9 -0.63 -7.10 4.87
CA GLU A 9 -0.46 -5.80 5.51
C GLU A 9 -1.58 -4.83 5.09
N LEU A 10 -2.03 -4.03 6.07
CA LEU A 10 -2.97 -2.94 5.85
C LEU A 10 -2.20 -1.70 5.37
N LYS A 11 -2.38 -1.34 4.09
CA LYS A 11 -1.66 -0.21 3.49
C LYS A 11 -2.15 1.16 3.99
N ARG A 12 -3.37 1.23 4.53
CA ARG A 12 -4.07 2.42 5.03
C ARG A 12 -5.07 2.01 6.11
N THR A 13 -5.63 2.97 6.83
CA THR A 13 -6.74 2.70 7.76
C THR A 13 -8.03 2.36 6.99
N PRO A 14 -8.68 1.21 7.28
CA PRO A 14 -9.90 0.75 6.61
C PRO A 14 -11.15 1.45 7.18
N VAL A 15 -11.22 2.76 6.98
CA VAL A 15 -12.25 3.64 7.54
C VAL A 15 -13.66 3.23 7.10
N ALA A 16 -13.87 2.84 5.85
CA ALA A 16 -15.19 2.46 5.38
C ALA A 16 -15.69 1.16 6.05
N THR A 17 -14.80 0.18 6.22
CA THR A 17 -15.08 -1.07 6.93
C THR A 17 -15.45 -0.77 8.39
N LEU A 18 -14.66 0.07 9.07
CA LEU A 18 -14.91 0.45 10.46
C LEU A 18 -16.22 1.23 10.64
N ILE A 19 -16.53 2.16 9.73
CA ILE A 19 -17.80 2.93 9.76
C ILE A 19 -18.99 1.98 9.59
N ILE A 20 -18.93 1.07 8.61
CA ILE A 20 -20.02 0.10 8.39
C ILE A 20 -20.20 -0.77 9.64
N ILE A 21 -19.11 -1.27 10.23
CA ILE A 21 -19.19 -2.04 11.48
C ILE A 21 -19.83 -1.21 12.60
N GLY A 22 -19.34 0.03 12.80
CA GLY A 22 -19.86 0.94 13.81
C GLY A 22 -21.37 1.22 13.65
N ILE A 23 -21.82 1.51 12.42
CA ILE A 23 -23.25 1.73 12.14
C ILE A 23 -24.06 0.47 12.48
N ASN A 24 -23.62 -0.72 12.05
CA ASN A 24 -24.32 -1.97 12.33
C ASN A 24 -24.45 -2.24 13.84
N VAL A 25 -23.37 -2.01 14.60
CA VAL A 25 -23.37 -2.16 16.06
C VAL A 25 -24.32 -1.15 16.71
N VAL A 26 -24.28 0.13 16.31
CA VAL A 26 -25.15 1.17 16.85
C VAL A 26 -26.62 0.88 16.54
N VAL A 27 -26.94 0.48 15.30
CA VAL A 27 -28.30 0.12 14.89
C VAL A 27 -28.79 -1.08 15.71
N HIS A 28 -27.97 -2.11 15.88
CA HIS A 28 -28.35 -3.30 16.65
C HIS A 28 -28.57 -2.99 18.14
N ILE A 29 -27.67 -2.22 18.76
CA ILE A 29 -27.84 -1.77 20.16
C ILE A 29 -29.11 -0.95 20.31
N SER A 30 -29.37 -0.05 19.35
CA SER A 30 -30.58 0.78 19.37
C SER A 30 -31.85 -0.06 19.27
N GLN A 31 -31.87 -1.07 18.40
CA GLN A 31 -33.01 -1.97 18.20
C GLN A 31 -33.35 -2.77 19.46
N PHE A 32 -32.35 -3.29 20.17
CA PHE A 32 -32.56 -4.22 21.29
C PHE A 32 -32.62 -3.55 22.66
N PHE A 33 -31.91 -2.44 22.87
CA PHE A 33 -31.82 -1.81 24.20
C PHE A 33 -32.49 -0.45 24.27
N LEU A 34 -32.43 0.36 23.21
CA LEU A 34 -32.96 1.73 23.25
C LEU A 34 -34.43 1.80 22.82
N LEU A 35 -34.85 0.95 21.88
CA LEU A 35 -36.19 0.96 21.28
C LEU A 35 -36.88 -0.42 21.28
N PRO A 36 -36.82 -1.22 22.36
CA PRO A 36 -37.37 -2.59 22.37
C PRO A 36 -38.88 -2.62 22.08
N GLN A 37 -39.64 -1.62 22.53
CA GLN A 37 -41.08 -1.50 22.27
C GLN A 37 -41.40 -1.27 20.79
N HIS A 38 -40.46 -0.74 20.01
CA HIS A 38 -40.61 -0.49 18.58
C HIS A 38 -40.10 -1.65 17.72
N TYR A 39 -39.56 -2.71 18.32
CA TYR A 39 -39.04 -3.86 17.60
C TYR A 39 -40.03 -4.44 16.57
N PRO A 40 -41.32 -4.67 16.89
CA PRO A 40 -42.29 -5.15 15.91
C PRO A 40 -42.50 -4.17 14.74
N TRP A 41 -42.42 -2.86 15.01
CA TRP A 41 -42.53 -1.82 13.99
C TRP A 41 -41.28 -1.80 13.09
N ILE A 42 -40.08 -1.91 13.67
CA ILE A 42 -38.80 -2.00 12.94
C ILE A 42 -38.84 -3.20 11.99
N ILE A 43 -39.23 -4.37 12.49
CA ILE A 43 -39.34 -5.58 11.67
C ILE A 43 -40.40 -5.43 10.57
N LYS A 44 -41.53 -4.76 10.86
CA LYS A 44 -42.59 -4.59 9.86
C LYS A 44 -42.23 -3.63 8.72
N TYR A 45 -41.48 -2.57 8.99
CA TYR A 45 -41.29 -1.46 8.04
C TYR A 45 -39.85 -1.28 7.52
N LEU A 46 -38.85 -1.74 8.25
CA LEU A 46 -37.43 -1.53 7.91
C LEU A 46 -36.73 -2.80 7.40
N VAL A 47 -37.24 -3.99 7.75
CA VAL A 47 -36.87 -5.25 7.08
C VAL A 47 -37.43 -5.21 5.66
N PHE A 48 -36.67 -5.74 4.71
CA PHE A 48 -37.16 -5.84 3.35
C PHE A 48 -38.24 -6.92 3.28
N SER A 49 -39.44 -6.56 2.84
CA SER A 49 -40.53 -7.52 2.57
C SER A 49 -40.98 -7.39 1.11
N PRO A 50 -41.14 -8.52 0.40
CA PRO A 50 -41.63 -8.51 -0.98
C PRO A 50 -43.07 -8.00 -1.08
N VAL A 51 -43.85 -8.03 0.01
CA VAL A 51 -45.27 -7.65 0.03
C VAL A 51 -45.49 -6.14 0.22
N THR A 52 -44.73 -5.50 1.12
CA THR A 52 -44.88 -4.06 1.39
C THR A 52 -44.06 -3.16 0.47
N TYR A 53 -43.10 -3.74 -0.27
CA TYR A 53 -42.20 -3.12 -1.24
C TYR A 53 -41.78 -1.68 -0.90
N ASN A 54 -40.81 -1.55 0.01
CA ASN A 54 -40.17 -0.28 0.31
C ASN A 54 -38.75 -0.26 -0.31
N PRO A 55 -38.47 0.52 -1.37
CA PRO A 55 -37.14 0.58 -1.97
C PRO A 55 -36.02 0.96 -0.98
N LEU A 56 -36.33 1.78 0.03
CA LEU A 56 -35.36 2.14 1.07
C LEU A 56 -35.02 0.94 1.97
N SER A 57 -35.97 0.03 2.18
CA SER A 57 -35.75 -1.18 3.00
C SER A 57 -34.70 -2.12 2.40
N VAL A 58 -34.42 -2.05 1.09
CA VAL A 58 -33.31 -2.79 0.46
C VAL A 58 -31.97 -2.39 1.08
N VAL A 59 -31.76 -1.10 1.30
CA VAL A 59 -30.51 -0.60 1.88
C VAL A 59 -30.55 -0.65 3.41
N ILE A 60 -31.69 -0.32 4.02
CA ILE A 60 -31.82 -0.31 5.48
C ILE A 60 -31.68 -1.73 6.05
N SER A 61 -32.25 -2.74 5.39
CA SER A 61 -32.17 -4.14 5.85
C SER A 61 -30.75 -4.68 5.92
N MET A 62 -29.80 -4.10 5.15
CA MET A 62 -28.37 -4.43 5.23
C MET A 62 -27.76 -4.09 6.59
N PHE A 63 -28.38 -3.21 7.37
CA PHE A 63 -27.89 -2.77 8.68
C PHE A 63 -28.65 -3.37 9.87
N LEU A 64 -29.72 -4.13 9.60
CA LEU A 64 -30.56 -4.76 10.61
C LEU A 64 -30.09 -6.20 10.84
N HIS A 65 -30.17 -6.66 12.09
CA HIS A 65 -29.79 -8.03 12.47
C HIS A 65 -30.81 -8.58 13.47
N ILE A 66 -31.23 -9.83 13.28
CA ILE A 66 -32.28 -10.49 14.09
C ILE A 66 -31.78 -10.85 15.50
N ASP A 67 -30.47 -11.06 15.66
CA ASP A 67 -29.87 -11.45 16.94
C ASP A 67 -28.38 -11.09 16.98
N PHE A 68 -27.79 -11.20 18.17
CA PHE A 68 -26.38 -10.87 18.40
C PHE A 68 -25.41 -11.75 17.61
N PHE A 69 -25.69 -13.04 17.45
CA PHE A 69 -24.82 -13.93 16.70
C PHE A 69 -24.81 -13.55 15.22
N HIS A 70 -25.98 -13.23 14.66
CA HIS A 70 -26.09 -12.76 13.29
C HIS A 70 -25.27 -11.48 13.08
N LEU A 71 -25.30 -10.52 14.01
CA LEU A 71 -24.42 -9.35 13.96
C LEU A 71 -22.93 -9.74 14.03
N ILE A 72 -22.53 -10.50 15.05
CA ILE A 72 -21.12 -10.84 15.31
C ILE A 72 -20.51 -11.54 14.09
N PHE A 73 -21.18 -12.53 13.51
CA PHE A 73 -20.65 -13.25 12.35
C PHE A 73 -20.50 -12.33 11.13
N ASN A 74 -21.46 -11.45 10.87
CA ASN A 74 -21.33 -10.47 9.79
C ASN A 74 -20.15 -9.54 10.00
N MET A 75 -19.97 -9.01 11.21
CA MET A 75 -18.90 -8.06 11.49
C MET A 75 -17.52 -8.72 11.48
N VAL A 76 -17.41 -9.95 11.97
CA VAL A 76 -16.15 -10.73 11.94
C VAL A 76 -15.73 -11.02 10.50
N PHE A 77 -16.64 -11.46 9.63
CA PHE A 77 -16.33 -11.68 8.22
C PHE A 77 -16.05 -10.36 7.50
N LEU A 78 -16.85 -9.31 7.76
CA LEU A 78 -16.60 -8.00 7.18
C LEU A 78 -15.24 -7.44 7.59
N TRP A 79 -14.80 -7.61 8.83
CA TRP A 79 -13.47 -7.22 9.27
C TRP A 79 -12.39 -8.07 8.60
N ALA A 80 -12.51 -9.40 8.69
CA ALA A 80 -11.46 -10.32 8.25
C ALA A 80 -11.13 -10.17 6.75
N PHE A 81 -12.15 -9.90 5.94
CA PHE A 81 -12.00 -9.73 4.49
C PHE A 81 -11.99 -8.26 4.06
N GLY A 82 -12.89 -7.44 4.62
CA GLY A 82 -13.10 -6.06 4.19
C GLY A 82 -11.92 -5.14 4.51
N ALA A 83 -11.26 -5.30 5.66
CA ALA A 83 -10.15 -4.42 6.05
C ALA A 83 -8.98 -4.50 5.05
N ALA A 84 -8.52 -5.72 4.74
CA ALA A 84 -7.44 -5.93 3.77
C ALA A 84 -7.88 -5.63 2.32
N LEU A 85 -9.17 -5.77 2.01
CA LEU A 85 -9.71 -5.43 0.70
C LEU A 85 -9.76 -3.92 0.47
N GLU A 86 -10.35 -3.15 1.40
CA GLU A 86 -10.53 -1.70 1.29
C GLU A 86 -9.21 -0.98 1.03
N THR A 87 -8.15 -1.40 1.71
CA THR A 87 -6.81 -0.82 1.56
C THR A 87 -6.18 -1.08 0.19
N ARG A 88 -6.69 -2.06 -0.57
CA ARG A 88 -6.21 -2.44 -1.91
C ARG A 88 -7.07 -1.90 -3.04
N VAL A 89 -8.40 -1.94 -2.90
CA VAL A 89 -9.33 -1.47 -3.94
C VAL A 89 -9.69 0.01 -3.77
N GLY A 90 -9.41 0.59 -2.61
CA GLY A 90 -9.76 1.94 -2.23
C GLY A 90 -11.20 2.08 -1.72
N ARG A 91 -11.43 3.08 -0.85
CA ARG A 91 -12.70 3.33 -0.15
C ARG A 91 -13.91 3.40 -1.09
N LYS A 92 -13.79 4.15 -2.20
CA LYS A 92 -14.88 4.31 -3.18
C LYS A 92 -15.31 2.98 -3.77
N ASN A 93 -14.38 2.18 -4.28
CA ASN A 93 -14.71 0.90 -4.90
C ASN A 93 -15.21 -0.11 -3.86
N PHE A 94 -14.65 -0.09 -2.66
CA PHE A 94 -15.13 -0.92 -1.55
C PHE A 94 -16.60 -0.63 -1.21
N LEU A 95 -16.97 0.64 -1.03
CA LEU A 95 -18.35 1.04 -0.75
C LEU A 95 -19.29 0.70 -1.90
N LEU A 96 -18.89 0.95 -3.15
CA LEU A 96 -19.66 0.56 -4.33
C LEU A 96 -19.88 -0.97 -4.39
N THR A 97 -18.87 -1.76 -4.03
CA THR A 97 -19.00 -3.21 -3.94
C THR A 97 -19.95 -3.62 -2.82
N TYR A 98 -19.82 -3.06 -1.62
CA TYR A 98 -20.65 -3.41 -0.47
C TYR A 98 -22.14 -3.12 -0.76
N PHE A 99 -22.47 -1.88 -1.12
CA PHE A 99 -23.86 -1.50 -1.41
C PHE A 99 -24.41 -2.17 -2.67
N GLY A 100 -23.61 -2.23 -3.75
CA GLY A 100 -24.01 -2.90 -4.97
C GLY A 100 -24.27 -4.39 -4.77
N ALA A 101 -23.44 -5.06 -3.95
CA ALA A 101 -23.64 -6.47 -3.60
C ALA A 101 -24.90 -6.68 -2.75
N GLY A 102 -25.18 -5.81 -1.78
CA GLY A 102 -26.42 -5.89 -0.98
C GLY A 102 -27.68 -5.72 -1.83
N ILE A 103 -27.67 -4.78 -2.77
CA ILE A 103 -28.78 -4.57 -3.71
C ILE A 103 -28.96 -5.78 -4.63
N TRP A 104 -27.87 -6.30 -5.21
CA TRP A 104 -27.92 -7.50 -6.07
C TRP A 104 -28.31 -8.77 -5.32
N ALA A 105 -27.84 -8.92 -4.08
CA ALA A 105 -28.25 -10.00 -3.18
C ALA A 105 -29.76 -9.97 -2.95
N THR A 106 -30.31 -8.80 -2.62
CA THR A 106 -31.74 -8.61 -2.42
C THR A 106 -32.53 -8.87 -3.70
N ALA A 107 -32.07 -8.35 -4.84
CA ALA A 107 -32.71 -8.58 -6.14
C ALA A 107 -32.77 -10.06 -6.52
N LEU A 108 -31.67 -10.81 -6.37
CA LEU A 108 -31.66 -12.24 -6.69
C LEU A 108 -32.58 -13.02 -5.73
N TRP A 109 -32.54 -12.70 -4.44
CA TRP A 109 -33.40 -13.36 -3.46
C TRP A 109 -34.89 -13.11 -3.74
N ILE A 110 -35.29 -11.87 -4.09
CA ILE A 110 -36.67 -11.54 -4.48
C ILE A 110 -37.11 -12.39 -5.67
N VAL A 111 -36.27 -12.46 -6.71
CA VAL A 111 -36.60 -13.23 -7.92
C VAL A 111 -36.86 -14.69 -7.56
N VAL A 112 -35.99 -15.30 -6.75
CA VAL A 112 -36.15 -16.70 -6.35
C VAL A 112 -37.39 -16.90 -5.50
N GLU A 113 -37.62 -16.10 -4.46
CA GLU A 113 -38.81 -16.24 -3.61
C GLU A 113 -40.10 -16.03 -4.39
N ALA A 114 -40.14 -15.10 -5.36
CA ALA A 114 -41.32 -14.90 -6.19
C ALA A 114 -41.71 -16.13 -7.02
N PHE A 115 -40.74 -16.97 -7.42
CA PHE A 115 -41.00 -18.21 -8.16
C PHE A 115 -41.26 -19.41 -7.24
N VAL A 116 -40.60 -19.47 -6.09
CA VAL A 116 -40.63 -20.65 -5.20
C VAL A 116 -41.77 -20.56 -4.19
N ARG A 117 -42.02 -19.37 -3.63
CA ARG A 117 -43.03 -19.09 -2.60
C ARG A 117 -43.68 -17.71 -2.82
N PRO A 118 -44.53 -17.54 -3.84
CA PRO A 118 -45.12 -16.25 -4.19
C PRO A 118 -45.96 -15.61 -3.05
N GLU A 119 -46.52 -16.44 -2.16
CA GLU A 119 -47.34 -15.99 -1.01
C GLU A 119 -46.50 -15.75 0.27
N SER A 120 -45.17 -15.87 0.20
CA SER A 120 -44.29 -15.71 1.36
C SER A 120 -44.27 -14.27 1.87
N THR A 121 -44.51 -14.11 3.17
CA THR A 121 -44.33 -12.83 3.87
C THR A 121 -42.97 -12.73 4.56
N ILE A 122 -42.12 -13.75 4.43
CA ILE A 122 -40.79 -13.79 5.03
C ILE A 122 -39.98 -12.61 4.47
N GLY A 123 -39.36 -11.85 5.36
CA GLY A 123 -38.52 -10.70 5.00
C GLY A 123 -37.04 -11.05 4.94
N LEU A 124 -36.28 -10.24 4.20
CA LEU A 124 -34.82 -10.30 4.12
C LEU A 124 -34.20 -9.26 5.05
N VAL A 125 -33.22 -9.71 5.84
CA VAL A 125 -32.51 -8.88 6.81
C VAL A 125 -31.06 -9.36 6.97
N GLY A 126 -30.14 -8.43 7.18
CA GLY A 126 -28.73 -8.72 7.45
C GLY A 126 -27.78 -8.15 6.41
N ALA A 127 -26.55 -7.88 6.85
CA ALA A 127 -25.46 -7.43 5.99
C ALA A 127 -24.90 -8.53 5.07
N SER A 128 -25.32 -9.80 5.25
CA SER A 128 -24.59 -10.97 4.78
C SER A 128 -24.50 -11.09 3.26
N GLY A 129 -25.50 -10.63 2.51
CA GLY A 129 -25.43 -10.52 1.05
C GLY A 129 -24.34 -9.53 0.60
N ALA A 130 -24.25 -8.37 1.25
CA ALA A 130 -23.22 -7.37 0.96
C ALA A 130 -21.81 -7.87 1.35
N VAL A 131 -21.70 -8.52 2.51
CA VAL A 131 -20.45 -9.16 2.98
C VAL A 131 -20.02 -10.28 2.03
N SER A 132 -20.96 -11.07 1.51
CA SER A 132 -20.67 -12.10 0.49
C SER A 132 -20.02 -11.50 -0.77
N GLY A 133 -20.50 -10.34 -1.23
CA GLY A 133 -19.86 -9.63 -2.35
C GLY A 133 -18.47 -9.08 -2.02
N VAL A 134 -18.24 -8.61 -0.79
CA VAL A 134 -16.91 -8.23 -0.31
C VAL A 134 -15.97 -9.45 -0.32
N ILE A 135 -16.43 -10.60 0.16
CA ILE A 135 -15.66 -11.86 0.17
C ILE A 135 -15.33 -12.31 -1.26
N ALA A 136 -16.29 -12.24 -2.18
CA ALA A 136 -16.06 -12.57 -3.60
C ALA A 136 -15.03 -11.65 -4.26
N LEU A 137 -15.11 -10.35 -3.99
CA LEU A 137 -14.12 -9.40 -4.49
C LEU A 137 -12.75 -9.63 -3.86
N TYR A 138 -12.69 -10.00 -2.58
CA TYR A 138 -11.47 -10.43 -1.90
C TYR A 138 -10.86 -11.67 -2.56
N LEU A 139 -11.65 -12.70 -2.86
CA LEU A 139 -11.18 -13.89 -3.59
C LEU A 139 -10.50 -13.48 -4.90
N TYR A 140 -11.06 -12.51 -5.61
CA TYR A 140 -10.54 -12.04 -6.88
C TYR A 140 -9.25 -11.20 -6.73
N ARG A 141 -9.23 -10.23 -5.80
CA ARG A 141 -8.11 -9.28 -5.61
C ARG A 141 -6.96 -9.83 -4.77
N CYS A 142 -7.27 -10.72 -3.85
CA CYS A 142 -6.37 -11.25 -2.81
C CYS A 142 -6.21 -12.78 -2.92
N PHE A 143 -6.32 -13.32 -4.14
CA PHE A 143 -6.35 -14.77 -4.40
C PHE A 143 -5.23 -15.58 -3.74
N TYR A 144 -4.01 -15.03 -3.71
CA TYR A 144 -2.81 -15.69 -3.17
C TYR A 144 -2.56 -15.45 -1.68
N SER A 145 -3.47 -14.76 -0.99
CA SER A 145 -3.35 -14.46 0.45
C SER A 145 -3.71 -15.66 1.32
N LYS A 146 -3.33 -15.59 2.60
CA LYS A 146 -3.80 -16.50 3.65
C LYS A 146 -4.72 -15.77 4.61
N ILE A 147 -5.74 -16.46 5.08
CA ILE A 147 -6.64 -15.99 6.13
C ILE A 147 -6.15 -16.59 7.45
N ARG A 148 -5.97 -15.74 8.44
CA ARG A 148 -5.74 -16.13 9.83
C ARG A 148 -7.08 -16.57 10.43
N MET A 149 -7.13 -17.82 10.84
CA MET A 149 -8.28 -18.45 11.46
C MET A 149 -7.98 -18.72 12.92
N VAL A 150 -9.00 -18.58 13.76
CA VAL A 150 -9.00 -19.12 15.11
C VAL A 150 -9.88 -20.36 15.14
N VAL A 151 -9.28 -21.45 15.62
CA VAL A 151 -9.93 -22.74 15.79
C VAL A 151 -9.93 -23.06 17.27
N THR A 152 -11.12 -23.21 17.84
CA THR A 152 -11.27 -23.66 19.22
C THR A 152 -11.22 -25.19 19.21
N LEU A 153 -10.06 -25.76 19.57
CA LEU A 153 -9.89 -27.20 19.74
C LEU A 153 -9.64 -27.46 21.23
N LEU A 154 -10.39 -28.37 21.85
CA LEU A 154 -10.30 -28.66 23.30
C LEU A 154 -10.36 -27.40 24.18
N PHE A 155 -11.24 -26.45 23.83
CA PHE A 155 -11.40 -25.14 24.50
C PHE A 155 -10.18 -24.20 24.44
N LEU A 156 -9.10 -24.56 23.76
CA LEU A 156 -7.93 -23.71 23.54
C LEU A 156 -8.01 -23.01 22.16
N PRO A 157 -7.76 -21.69 22.09
CA PRO A 157 -7.75 -20.96 20.82
C PRO A 157 -6.45 -21.21 20.05
N TRP A 158 -6.52 -21.99 18.98
CA TRP A 158 -5.40 -22.21 18.05
C TRP A 158 -5.48 -21.25 16.86
N ARG A 159 -4.36 -20.60 16.55
CA ARG A 159 -4.24 -19.69 15.41
C ARG A 159 -3.60 -20.44 14.24
N VAL A 160 -4.34 -20.60 13.15
CA VAL A 160 -3.85 -21.26 11.91
C VAL A 160 -4.07 -20.36 10.71
N SER A 161 -3.12 -20.35 9.78
CA SER A 161 -3.23 -19.57 8.54
C SER A 161 -3.47 -20.51 7.37
N ILE A 162 -4.62 -20.37 6.70
CA ILE A 162 -4.99 -21.20 5.55
C ILE A 162 -5.09 -20.36 4.27
N PRO A 163 -4.84 -20.93 3.08
CA PRO A 163 -5.02 -20.19 1.83
C PRO A 163 -6.45 -19.67 1.69
N ALA A 164 -6.60 -18.38 1.34
CA ALA A 164 -7.90 -17.72 1.30
C ALA A 164 -8.83 -18.31 0.24
N ALA A 165 -8.29 -18.57 -0.95
CA ALA A 165 -9.07 -19.01 -2.10
C ALA A 165 -9.86 -20.31 -1.86
N PRO A 166 -9.25 -21.44 -1.44
CA PRO A 166 -10.00 -22.66 -1.19
C PRO A 166 -11.02 -22.50 -0.07
N PHE A 167 -10.71 -21.75 1.00
CA PHE A 167 -11.67 -21.47 2.07
C PHE A 167 -12.94 -20.78 1.53
N ILE A 168 -12.77 -19.71 0.76
CA ILE A 168 -13.88 -18.96 0.18
C ILE A 168 -14.67 -19.81 -0.83
N ILE A 169 -13.98 -20.58 -1.67
CA ILE A 169 -14.62 -21.44 -2.69
C ILE A 169 -15.47 -22.53 -2.02
N ILE A 170 -14.96 -23.18 -0.99
CA ILE A 170 -15.71 -24.19 -0.23
C ILE A 170 -16.91 -23.54 0.46
N TRP A 171 -16.73 -22.39 1.10
CA TRP A 171 -17.82 -21.65 1.73
C TRP A 171 -18.92 -21.26 0.71
N PHE A 172 -18.53 -20.77 -0.47
CA PHE A 172 -19.49 -20.44 -1.52
C PHE A 172 -20.21 -21.69 -2.04
N TYR A 173 -19.49 -22.80 -2.23
CA TYR A 173 -20.08 -24.07 -2.65
C TYR A 173 -21.10 -24.59 -1.64
N GLN A 174 -20.83 -24.45 -0.33
CA GLN A 174 -21.81 -24.77 0.72
C GLN A 174 -23.08 -23.90 0.60
N ASN A 175 -22.94 -22.60 0.33
CA ASN A 175 -24.09 -21.73 0.10
C ASN A 175 -24.92 -22.16 -1.12
N VAL A 176 -24.30 -22.67 -2.18
CA VAL A 176 -25.00 -23.23 -3.35
C VAL A 176 -25.77 -24.50 -2.99
N ILE A 177 -25.18 -25.39 -2.18
CA ILE A 177 -25.90 -26.60 -1.71
C ILE A 177 -27.10 -26.21 -0.85
N TYR A 178 -26.90 -25.29 0.12
CA TYR A 178 -27.96 -24.86 1.02
C TYR A 178 -29.04 -24.06 0.29
N SER A 179 -28.70 -23.30 -0.75
CA SER A 179 -29.71 -22.60 -1.56
C SER A 179 -30.63 -23.56 -2.33
N VAL A 180 -30.13 -24.72 -2.73
CA VAL A 180 -30.96 -25.78 -3.34
C VAL A 180 -31.88 -26.40 -2.28
N ALA A 181 -31.38 -26.67 -1.07
CA ALA A 181 -32.21 -27.18 0.03
C ALA A 181 -33.30 -26.16 0.45
N ASP A 182 -33.00 -24.87 0.42
CA ASP A 182 -33.96 -23.78 0.70
C ASP A 182 -35.14 -23.72 -0.28
N LEU A 183 -35.07 -24.40 -1.43
CA LEU A 183 -36.19 -24.48 -2.37
C LEU A 183 -37.36 -25.29 -1.78
N THR A 184 -37.07 -26.29 -0.95
CA THR A 184 -38.08 -27.15 -0.32
C THR A 184 -38.44 -26.69 1.08
N GLU A 185 -37.43 -26.36 1.91
CA GLU A 185 -37.65 -25.97 3.31
C GLU A 185 -36.82 -24.72 3.66
N PRO A 186 -37.44 -23.62 4.12
CA PRO A 186 -36.69 -22.42 4.51
C PRO A 186 -35.76 -22.68 5.71
N SER A 187 -34.45 -22.50 5.54
CA SER A 187 -33.46 -22.67 6.62
C SER A 187 -33.33 -21.47 7.57
N GLY A 188 -34.06 -20.37 7.32
CA GLY A 188 -33.92 -19.11 8.06
C GLY A 188 -32.69 -18.27 7.67
N THR A 189 -31.81 -18.80 6.81
CA THR A 189 -30.69 -18.07 6.22
C THR A 189 -30.92 -17.87 4.73
N ALA A 190 -30.81 -16.63 4.24
CA ALA A 190 -31.07 -16.32 2.84
C ALA A 190 -29.88 -16.68 1.92
N HIS A 191 -29.62 -17.97 1.69
CA HIS A 191 -28.48 -18.44 0.89
C HIS A 191 -28.48 -17.89 -0.56
N TRP A 192 -29.66 -17.70 -1.16
CA TRP A 192 -29.78 -17.05 -2.47
C TRP A 192 -29.32 -15.58 -2.48
N ALA A 193 -29.47 -14.86 -1.35
CA ALA A 193 -28.92 -13.52 -1.21
C ALA A 193 -27.38 -13.56 -1.17
N HIS A 194 -26.79 -14.55 -0.47
CA HIS A 194 -25.34 -14.74 -0.49
C HIS A 194 -24.81 -15.01 -1.89
N ILE A 195 -25.50 -15.83 -2.69
CA ILE A 195 -25.13 -16.10 -4.09
C ILE A 195 -25.19 -14.83 -4.92
N GLY A 196 -26.25 -14.02 -4.80
CA GLY A 196 -26.41 -12.78 -5.55
C GLY A 196 -25.30 -11.76 -5.25
N GLY A 197 -25.00 -11.59 -3.96
CA GLY A 197 -23.88 -10.76 -3.53
C GLY A 197 -22.54 -11.26 -4.04
N PHE A 198 -22.30 -12.58 -3.97
CA PHE A 198 -21.06 -13.20 -4.43
C PHE A 198 -20.84 -12.99 -5.94
N ILE A 199 -21.87 -13.23 -6.75
CA ILE A 199 -21.84 -13.00 -8.20
C ILE A 199 -21.49 -11.54 -8.49
N PHE A 200 -22.13 -10.59 -7.81
CA PHE A 200 -21.83 -9.17 -7.99
C PHE A 200 -20.36 -8.84 -7.68
N GLY A 201 -19.82 -9.36 -6.57
CA GLY A 201 -18.41 -9.17 -6.21
C GLY A 201 -17.44 -9.75 -7.26
N LEU A 202 -17.74 -10.93 -7.82
CA LEU A 202 -16.97 -11.51 -8.93
C LEU A 202 -17.03 -10.64 -10.19
N LEU A 203 -18.21 -10.10 -10.53
CA LEU A 203 -18.40 -9.22 -11.68
C LEU A 203 -17.58 -7.93 -11.52
N VAL A 204 -17.61 -7.30 -10.35
CA VAL A 204 -16.78 -6.13 -10.05
C VAL A 204 -15.30 -6.48 -10.18
N GLY A 205 -14.88 -7.62 -9.61
CA GLY A 205 -13.53 -8.16 -9.72
C GLY A 205 -13.06 -8.27 -11.18
N ARG A 206 -13.91 -8.84 -12.04
CA ARG A 206 -13.68 -9.04 -13.47
C ARG A 206 -13.59 -7.72 -14.23
N ILE A 207 -14.57 -6.82 -14.05
CA ILE A 207 -14.68 -5.53 -14.77
C ILE A 207 -13.49 -4.62 -14.43
N LYS A 208 -13.14 -4.54 -13.14
CA LYS A 208 -12.02 -3.71 -12.66
C LYS A 208 -10.65 -4.38 -12.83
N ARG A 209 -10.59 -5.61 -13.35
CA ARG A 209 -9.36 -6.39 -13.57
C ARG A 209 -8.52 -6.59 -12.29
N TYR A 210 -9.16 -6.66 -11.13
CA TYR A 210 -8.48 -6.76 -9.84
C TYR A 210 -7.63 -8.04 -9.68
N GLY A 211 -7.93 -9.10 -10.43
CA GLY A 211 -7.11 -10.31 -10.46
C GLY A 211 -5.74 -10.10 -11.10
N HIS A 212 -5.63 -9.18 -12.07
CA HIS A 212 -4.35 -8.80 -12.67
C HIS A 212 -3.47 -8.06 -11.64
N GLU A 213 -4.04 -7.09 -10.93
CA GLU A 213 -3.35 -6.37 -9.85
C GLU A 213 -2.92 -7.30 -8.71
N GLY A 214 -3.79 -8.23 -8.29
CA GLY A 214 -3.48 -9.20 -7.24
C GLY A 214 -2.33 -10.13 -7.62
N ARG A 215 -2.26 -10.55 -8.89
CA ARG A 215 -1.14 -11.36 -9.42
C ARG A 215 0.15 -10.57 -9.47
N LEU A 216 0.11 -9.30 -9.88
CA LEU A 216 1.28 -8.42 -9.90
C LEU A 216 1.83 -8.20 -8.48
N GLU A 217 0.96 -7.88 -7.52
CA GLU A 217 1.36 -7.71 -6.12
C GLU A 217 2.02 -8.98 -5.58
N HIS A 218 1.43 -10.16 -5.83
CA HIS A 218 1.98 -11.44 -5.39
C HIS A 218 3.37 -11.73 -5.98
N LEU A 219 3.54 -11.54 -7.29
CA LEU A 219 4.80 -11.79 -7.97
C LEU A 219 5.90 -10.80 -7.53
N ASN A 220 5.54 -9.52 -7.32
CA ASN A 220 6.46 -8.51 -6.80
C ASN A 220 6.91 -8.85 -5.37
N THR A 221 5.99 -9.24 -4.49
CA THR A 221 6.36 -9.68 -3.12
C THR A 221 7.30 -10.87 -3.16
N ARG A 222 7.02 -11.88 -3.99
CA ARG A 222 7.91 -13.05 -4.15
C ARG A 222 9.27 -12.71 -4.73
N LEU A 223 9.32 -11.78 -5.68
CA LEU A 223 10.58 -11.29 -6.22
C LEU A 223 11.42 -10.64 -5.11
N LEU A 224 10.81 -9.76 -4.30
CA LEU A 224 11.50 -9.11 -3.18
C LEU A 224 11.96 -10.11 -2.12
N GLU A 225 11.14 -11.11 -1.78
CA GLU A 225 11.52 -12.18 -0.86
C GLU A 225 12.74 -12.95 -1.38
N ARG A 226 12.77 -13.31 -2.67
CA ARG A 226 13.91 -14.01 -3.29
C ARG A 226 15.17 -13.17 -3.37
N LEU A 227 15.03 -11.86 -3.64
CA LEU A 227 16.15 -10.93 -3.63
C LEU A 227 16.71 -10.75 -2.22
N ARG A 228 15.87 -10.86 -1.17
CA ARG A 228 16.29 -10.78 0.23
C ARG A 228 16.89 -12.08 0.76
N SER A 229 16.38 -13.24 0.35
CA SER A 229 16.85 -14.54 0.82
C SER A 229 18.24 -14.90 0.30
N GLY A 230 18.73 -14.19 -0.73
CA GLY A 230 20.03 -14.47 -1.32
C GLY A 230 20.05 -15.77 -2.13
N ASP A 231 18.87 -16.33 -2.48
CA ASP A 231 18.70 -17.59 -3.25
C ASP A 231 19.26 -17.52 -4.70
N GLY A 232 20.02 -16.49 -5.03
CA GLY A 232 20.72 -16.32 -6.29
C GLY A 232 19.85 -15.79 -7.44
N TRP A 233 20.54 -15.21 -8.43
CA TRP A 233 19.98 -14.49 -9.57
C TRP A 233 19.04 -15.34 -10.45
N LYS A 234 19.28 -16.66 -10.54
CA LYS A 234 18.39 -17.62 -11.24
C LYS A 234 16.99 -17.69 -10.65
N SER A 235 16.87 -17.51 -9.33
CA SER A 235 15.59 -17.53 -8.62
C SER A 235 14.77 -16.28 -8.94
N ALA A 236 15.41 -15.12 -9.07
CA ALA A 236 14.79 -13.84 -9.44
C ALA A 236 14.37 -13.82 -10.92
N GLU A 237 15.18 -14.37 -11.83
CA GLU A 237 14.88 -14.46 -13.27
C GLU A 237 13.54 -15.14 -13.54
N LYS A 238 13.26 -16.26 -12.84
CA LYS A 238 12.00 -16.99 -13.00
C LYS A 238 10.79 -16.13 -12.63
N GLU A 239 10.88 -15.33 -11.57
CA GLU A 239 9.78 -14.46 -11.16
C GLU A 239 9.67 -13.22 -12.06
N LEU A 240 10.79 -12.65 -12.53
CA LEU A 240 10.80 -11.58 -13.53
C LEU A 240 10.17 -12.02 -14.86
N LYS A 241 10.45 -13.23 -15.35
CA LYS A 241 9.82 -13.78 -16.55
C LYS A 241 8.31 -13.98 -16.38
N LYS A 242 7.86 -14.41 -15.19
CA LYS A 242 6.42 -14.48 -14.87
C LYS A 242 5.78 -13.10 -14.83
N LEU A 243 6.47 -12.12 -14.21
CA LEU A 243 6.02 -10.72 -14.18
C LEU A 243 5.87 -10.19 -15.60
N LEU A 244 6.82 -10.48 -16.49
CA LEU A 244 6.75 -10.08 -17.90
C LEU A 244 5.58 -10.75 -18.63
N GLY A 245 5.26 -12.01 -18.34
CA GLY A 245 4.06 -12.67 -18.87
C GLY A 245 2.75 -12.02 -18.43
N VAL A 246 2.74 -11.34 -17.27
CA VAL A 246 1.56 -10.62 -16.75
C VAL A 246 1.54 -9.18 -17.25
N SER A 247 2.67 -8.48 -17.17
CA SER A 247 2.87 -7.10 -17.61
C SER A 247 4.02 -7.03 -18.63
N PRO A 248 3.75 -7.28 -19.93
CA PRO A 248 4.79 -7.38 -20.96
C PRO A 248 5.50 -6.07 -21.26
N ASN A 249 4.95 -4.95 -20.80
CA ASN A 249 5.44 -3.61 -21.09
C ASN A 249 5.94 -2.90 -19.83
N ASP A 250 6.13 -3.62 -18.73
CA ASP A 250 6.61 -3.06 -17.48
C ASP A 250 8.09 -2.61 -17.64
N PRO A 251 8.37 -1.30 -17.57
CA PRO A 251 9.72 -0.79 -17.75
C PRO A 251 10.67 -1.27 -16.66
N VAL A 252 10.19 -1.47 -15.43
CA VAL A 252 10.99 -1.93 -14.29
C VAL A 252 11.42 -3.37 -14.51
N VAL A 253 10.49 -4.23 -14.93
CA VAL A 253 10.79 -5.65 -15.18
C VAL A 253 11.79 -5.80 -16.32
N HIS A 254 11.63 -5.03 -17.40
CA HIS A 254 12.60 -5.02 -18.49
C HIS A 254 13.97 -4.52 -18.04
N HIS A 255 14.04 -3.47 -17.21
CA HIS A 255 15.31 -2.94 -16.74
C HIS A 255 16.06 -3.93 -15.86
N GLU A 256 15.35 -4.63 -14.96
CA GLU A 256 15.96 -5.67 -14.11
C GLU A 256 16.38 -6.91 -14.93
N LEU A 257 15.60 -7.31 -15.92
CA LEU A 257 16.00 -8.36 -16.86
C LEU A 257 17.23 -7.96 -17.68
N ALA A 258 17.35 -6.69 -18.08
CA ALA A 258 18.52 -6.20 -18.80
C ALA A 258 19.80 -6.37 -17.95
N ARG A 259 19.75 -5.94 -16.68
CA ARG A 259 20.85 -6.13 -15.72
C ARG A 259 21.21 -7.60 -15.53
N LEU A 260 20.20 -8.45 -15.45
CA LEU A 260 20.39 -9.90 -15.33
C LEU A 260 21.05 -10.48 -16.59
N SER A 261 20.62 -10.07 -17.79
CA SER A 261 21.23 -10.50 -19.05
C SER A 261 22.69 -10.07 -19.16
N VAL A 262 23.05 -8.86 -18.68
CA VAL A 262 24.46 -8.42 -18.57
C VAL A 262 25.26 -9.36 -17.67
N GLN A 263 24.75 -9.69 -16.48
CA GLN A 263 25.41 -10.62 -15.55
C GLN A 263 25.59 -12.02 -16.16
N ASN A 264 24.63 -12.47 -16.97
CA ASN A 264 24.67 -13.76 -17.65
C ASN A 264 25.56 -13.75 -18.92
N GLY A 265 26.12 -12.61 -19.30
CA GLY A 265 26.97 -12.46 -20.49
C GLY A 265 26.21 -12.36 -21.83
N ASP A 266 24.87 -12.23 -21.80
CA ASP A 266 24.06 -12.08 -23.01
C ASP A 266 23.83 -10.59 -23.33
N ALA A 267 24.82 -9.99 -23.99
CA ALA A 267 24.78 -8.58 -24.36
C ALA A 267 23.66 -8.23 -25.36
N GLY A 268 23.25 -9.18 -26.20
CA GLY A 268 22.18 -8.98 -27.19
C GLY A 268 20.83 -8.83 -26.49
N LEU A 269 20.50 -9.80 -25.63
CA LEU A 269 19.27 -9.78 -24.85
C LEU A 269 19.24 -8.61 -23.85
N ALA A 270 20.39 -8.29 -23.24
CA ALA A 270 20.52 -7.12 -22.38
C ALA A 270 20.17 -5.82 -23.11
N SER A 271 20.72 -5.63 -24.31
CA SER A 271 20.44 -4.44 -25.12
C SER A 271 18.97 -4.34 -25.50
N GLU A 272 18.33 -5.45 -25.87
CA GLU A 272 16.89 -5.47 -26.19
C GLU A 272 16.04 -5.03 -24.99
N HIS A 273 16.31 -5.57 -23.81
CA HIS A 273 15.58 -5.23 -22.59
C HIS A 273 15.83 -3.78 -22.15
N PHE A 274 17.06 -3.27 -22.24
CA PHE A 274 17.34 -1.86 -21.99
C PHE A 274 16.57 -0.93 -22.95
N GLN A 275 16.50 -1.25 -24.24
CA GLN A 275 15.74 -0.46 -25.21
C GLN A 275 14.24 -0.44 -24.89
N ARG A 276 13.66 -1.58 -24.52
CA ARG A 276 12.25 -1.67 -24.13
C ARG A 276 11.96 -0.89 -22.85
N ALA A 277 12.80 -1.01 -21.83
CA ALA A 277 12.68 -0.25 -20.59
C ALA A 277 12.76 1.26 -20.87
N MET A 278 13.79 1.70 -21.60
CA MET A 278 14.00 3.10 -21.95
C MET A 278 12.81 3.67 -22.73
N HIS A 279 12.32 3.00 -23.77
CA HIS A 279 11.20 3.50 -24.57
C HIS A 279 9.93 3.66 -23.73
N ARG A 280 9.72 2.78 -22.73
CA ARG A 280 8.57 2.86 -21.83
C ARG A 280 8.74 3.97 -20.79
N TYR A 281 9.91 4.07 -20.16
CA TYR A 281 10.20 5.18 -19.25
C TYR A 281 10.15 6.54 -19.96
N ALA A 282 10.53 6.64 -21.23
CA ALA A 282 10.51 7.90 -21.95
C ALA A 282 9.09 8.52 -22.05
N LEU A 283 8.03 7.71 -21.90
CA LEU A 283 6.64 8.16 -21.94
C LEU A 283 6.14 8.69 -20.60
N THR A 284 6.68 8.23 -19.48
CA THR A 284 6.17 8.50 -18.13
C THR A 284 7.19 9.20 -17.23
N GLU A 285 8.46 8.85 -17.36
CA GLU A 285 9.57 9.24 -16.50
C GLU A 285 10.85 9.48 -17.34
N PRO A 286 10.94 10.61 -18.09
CA PRO A 286 12.02 10.86 -19.04
C PRO A 286 13.42 10.93 -18.39
N VAL A 287 13.49 11.36 -17.12
CA VAL A 287 14.74 11.32 -16.32
C VAL A 287 15.18 9.89 -16.06
N HIS A 288 14.25 9.00 -15.70
CA HIS A 288 14.56 7.59 -15.47
C HIS A 288 15.02 6.91 -16.77
N ALA A 289 14.36 7.22 -17.89
CA ALA A 289 14.76 6.76 -19.22
C ALA A 289 16.20 7.19 -19.55
N ALA A 290 16.59 8.42 -19.19
CA ALA A 290 17.94 8.92 -19.41
C ALA A 290 18.99 8.11 -18.63
N PHE A 291 18.71 7.74 -17.38
CA PHE A 291 19.57 6.85 -16.60
C PHE A 291 19.67 5.45 -17.20
N VAL A 292 18.59 4.92 -17.81
CA VAL A 292 18.64 3.65 -18.55
C VAL A 292 19.57 3.74 -19.76
N VAL A 293 19.56 4.87 -20.48
CA VAL A 293 20.47 5.11 -21.62
C VAL A 293 21.94 5.14 -21.17
N ILE A 294 22.24 5.81 -20.06
CA ILE A 294 23.59 5.84 -19.48
C ILE A 294 24.00 4.43 -19.07
N GLU A 295 23.17 3.71 -18.30
CA GLU A 295 23.49 2.38 -17.79
C GLU A 295 23.69 1.37 -18.93
N HIS A 296 22.89 1.44 -19.99
CA HIS A 296 23.10 0.63 -21.20
C HIS A 296 24.50 0.87 -21.81
N ALA A 297 24.88 2.12 -22.03
CA ALA A 297 26.16 2.47 -22.63
C ALA A 297 27.34 2.05 -21.74
N ASP A 298 27.23 2.26 -20.43
CA ASP A 298 28.27 1.92 -19.46
C ASP A 298 28.44 0.40 -19.30
N THR A 299 27.34 -0.36 -19.33
CA THR A 299 27.37 -1.81 -19.11
C THR A 299 27.77 -2.60 -20.35
N LEU A 300 27.32 -2.18 -21.54
CA LEU A 300 27.57 -2.90 -22.79
C LEU A 300 28.73 -2.32 -23.62
N GLY A 301 29.28 -1.17 -23.21
CA GLY A 301 30.37 -0.49 -23.91
C GLY A 301 30.02 0.01 -25.31
N LYS A 302 28.73 -0.03 -25.68
CA LYS A 302 28.21 0.43 -26.98
C LYS A 302 27.07 1.39 -26.74
N PRO A 303 27.15 2.65 -27.23
CA PRO A 303 26.07 3.60 -27.05
C PRO A 303 24.81 3.17 -27.80
N MET A 304 23.66 3.61 -27.30
CA MET A 304 22.41 3.55 -28.07
C MET A 304 22.46 4.48 -29.28
N ALA A 305 21.42 4.46 -30.11
CA ALA A 305 21.27 5.44 -31.19
C ALA A 305 21.38 6.87 -30.64
N LEU A 306 22.14 7.73 -31.33
CA LEU A 306 22.56 9.05 -30.84
C LEU A 306 21.40 9.95 -30.38
N HIS A 307 20.23 9.82 -31.02
CA HIS A 307 19.04 10.60 -30.63
C HIS A 307 18.53 10.25 -29.22
N HIS A 308 18.75 9.03 -28.72
CA HIS A 308 18.43 8.66 -27.33
C HIS A 308 19.36 9.35 -26.34
N HIS A 309 20.66 9.41 -26.67
CA HIS A 309 21.67 10.12 -25.88
C HIS A 309 21.40 11.63 -25.83
N LEU A 310 20.98 12.24 -26.94
CA LEU A 310 20.56 13.64 -26.97
C LEU A 310 19.34 13.88 -26.05
N LYS A 311 18.26 13.09 -26.22
CA LYS A 311 17.06 13.21 -25.37
C LYS A 311 17.35 12.97 -23.89
N ALA A 312 18.22 12.01 -23.58
CA ALA A 312 18.67 11.73 -22.22
C ALA A 312 19.40 12.95 -21.62
N GLY A 313 20.32 13.55 -22.38
CA GLY A 313 21.01 14.78 -21.98
C GLY A 313 20.04 15.95 -21.77
N GLU A 314 19.06 16.15 -22.66
CA GLU A 314 18.04 17.19 -22.54
C GLU A 314 17.19 17.01 -21.26
N ALA A 315 16.70 15.79 -21.02
CA ALA A 315 15.87 15.47 -19.86
C ALA A 315 16.61 15.66 -18.53
N LEU A 316 17.88 15.22 -18.45
CA LEU A 316 18.72 15.35 -17.26
C LEU A 316 19.09 16.82 -17.00
N ALA A 317 19.48 17.56 -18.03
CA ALA A 317 19.83 18.98 -17.90
C ALA A 317 18.64 19.83 -17.46
N ALA A 318 17.45 19.59 -18.04
CA ALA A 318 16.22 20.29 -17.66
C ALA A 318 15.77 19.98 -16.22
N SER A 319 16.16 18.80 -15.70
CA SER A 319 15.79 18.34 -14.35
C SER A 319 16.87 18.60 -13.29
N GLY A 320 17.97 19.28 -13.65
CA GLY A 320 19.05 19.64 -12.74
C GLY A 320 20.15 18.58 -12.55
N TYR A 321 20.08 17.44 -13.23
CA TYR A 321 21.13 16.39 -13.20
C TYR A 321 22.24 16.69 -14.20
N VAL A 322 22.91 17.83 -14.04
CA VAL A 322 23.77 18.40 -15.09
C VAL A 322 25.05 17.59 -15.32
N GLU A 323 25.59 16.93 -14.28
CA GLU A 323 26.74 16.03 -14.44
C GLU A 323 26.37 14.75 -15.22
N ASP A 324 25.22 14.16 -14.94
CA ASP A 324 24.74 12.99 -15.68
C ASP A 324 24.28 13.36 -17.08
N ALA A 325 23.77 14.59 -17.29
CA ALA A 325 23.50 15.12 -18.62
C ALA A 325 24.76 15.18 -19.48
N LEU A 326 25.91 15.55 -18.89
CA LEU A 326 27.20 15.51 -19.55
C LEU A 326 27.55 14.07 -19.96
N ARG A 327 27.42 13.09 -19.06
CA ARG A 327 27.68 11.67 -19.36
C ARG A 327 26.77 11.15 -20.48
N ALA A 328 25.48 11.45 -20.40
CA ALA A 328 24.48 11.00 -21.36
C ALA A 328 24.77 11.52 -22.79
N ILE A 329 25.22 12.78 -22.92
CA ILE A 329 25.36 13.43 -24.23
C ILE A 329 26.70 13.16 -24.92
N LEU A 330 27.73 12.76 -24.18
CA LEU A 330 29.08 12.55 -24.70
C LEU A 330 29.15 11.65 -25.96
N PRO A 331 28.42 10.52 -26.05
CA PRO A 331 28.42 9.70 -27.26
C PRO A 331 27.95 10.44 -28.52
N ALA A 332 26.95 11.33 -28.40
CA ALA A 332 26.46 12.14 -29.52
C ALA A 332 27.44 13.25 -29.92
N VAL A 333 28.20 13.79 -28.96
CA VAL A 333 29.22 14.83 -29.20
C VAL A 333 30.47 14.27 -29.88
N ARG A 334 30.88 13.04 -29.54
CA ARG A 334 32.09 12.42 -30.11
C ARG A 334 32.01 12.21 -31.62
N ILE A 335 30.82 11.94 -32.15
CA ILE A 335 30.56 11.66 -33.57
C ILE A 335 29.95 12.89 -34.26
N SER A 336 30.21 14.09 -33.76
CA SER A 336 29.59 15.30 -34.31
C SER A 336 30.13 15.65 -35.69
N GLU A 337 29.25 15.52 -36.70
CA GLU A 337 29.47 15.83 -38.11
C GLU A 337 28.65 17.05 -38.56
N ALA A 338 29.18 17.81 -39.52
CA ALA A 338 28.50 18.95 -40.14
C ALA A 338 27.22 18.52 -40.87
N GLY A 339 26.17 19.35 -40.82
CA GLY A 339 24.88 19.06 -41.48
C GLY A 339 23.98 18.05 -40.76
N ASN A 340 24.41 17.46 -39.64
CA ASN A 340 23.59 16.54 -38.84
C ASN A 340 22.85 17.28 -37.71
N ALA A 341 21.51 17.24 -37.74
CA ALA A 341 20.66 17.92 -36.75
C ALA A 341 20.81 17.40 -35.30
N ILE A 342 21.20 16.13 -35.12
CA ILE A 342 21.48 15.57 -33.79
C ILE A 342 22.80 16.13 -33.27
N SER A 343 23.83 16.18 -34.12
CA SER A 343 25.14 16.76 -33.79
C SER A 343 25.04 18.24 -33.44
N GLU A 344 24.23 19.01 -34.19
CA GLU A 344 23.95 20.42 -33.93
C GLU A 344 23.39 20.61 -32.51
N LYS A 345 22.32 19.88 -32.17
CA LYS A 345 21.68 19.96 -30.86
C LYS A 345 22.58 19.44 -29.74
N ALA A 346 23.31 18.35 -29.99
CA ALA A 346 24.19 17.74 -29.02
C ALA A 346 25.35 18.67 -28.64
N LEU A 347 26.02 19.29 -29.61
CA LEU A 347 27.09 20.26 -29.36
C LEU A 347 26.58 21.53 -28.67
N ALA A 348 25.41 22.03 -29.08
CA ALA A 348 24.79 23.19 -28.43
C ALA A 348 24.47 22.92 -26.96
N LEU A 349 23.89 21.75 -26.65
CA LEU A 349 23.57 21.35 -25.28
C LEU A 349 24.85 21.06 -24.47
N TYR A 350 25.86 20.41 -25.08
CA TYR A 350 27.15 20.14 -24.45
C TYR A 350 27.86 21.41 -23.99
N ALA A 351 27.92 22.44 -24.83
CA ALA A 351 28.51 23.74 -24.46
C ALA A 351 27.77 24.37 -23.26
N LYS A 352 26.43 24.33 -23.25
CA LYS A 352 25.61 24.85 -22.15
C LYS A 352 25.83 24.07 -20.85
N VAL A 353 25.86 22.74 -20.92
CA VAL A 353 26.14 21.85 -19.78
C VAL A 353 27.51 22.14 -19.18
N LEU A 354 28.56 22.23 -20.01
CA LEU A 354 29.91 22.57 -19.52
C LEU A 354 29.96 23.94 -18.85
N ARG A 355 29.28 24.94 -19.42
CA ARG A 355 29.20 26.27 -18.83
C ARG A 355 28.50 26.25 -17.48
N HIS A 356 27.42 25.48 -17.34
CA HIS A 356 26.70 25.34 -16.07
C HIS A 356 27.56 24.68 -14.98
N LEU A 357 28.38 23.70 -15.36
CA LEU A 357 29.33 23.03 -14.47
C LEU A 357 30.58 23.88 -14.15
N GLY A 358 30.64 25.14 -14.60
CA GLY A 358 31.77 26.04 -14.36
C GLY A 358 33.02 25.72 -15.19
N LYS A 359 32.96 24.75 -16.12
CA LYS A 359 34.08 24.38 -17.01
C LYS A 359 34.20 25.36 -18.17
N THR A 360 34.58 26.60 -17.85
CA THR A 360 34.52 27.75 -18.77
C THR A 360 35.36 27.56 -20.04
N ASP A 361 36.59 27.07 -19.90
CA ASP A 361 37.50 26.88 -21.05
C ASP A 361 36.95 25.83 -22.02
N ALA A 362 36.57 24.66 -21.49
CA ALA A 362 35.96 23.58 -22.27
C ALA A 362 34.62 24.01 -22.89
N ALA A 363 33.83 24.84 -22.20
CA ALA A 363 32.59 25.39 -22.74
C ALA A 363 32.85 26.34 -23.92
N GLY A 364 33.92 27.15 -23.83
CA GLY A 364 34.38 28.03 -24.89
C GLY A 364 34.84 27.26 -26.13
N GLU A 365 35.63 26.21 -25.94
CA GLU A 365 36.05 25.30 -27.01
C GLU A 365 34.86 24.62 -27.69
N ALA A 366 33.92 24.09 -26.89
CA ALA A 366 32.70 23.47 -27.41
C ALA A 366 31.83 24.47 -28.21
N ALA A 367 31.71 25.71 -27.74
CA ALA A 367 30.99 26.76 -28.44
C ALA A 367 31.68 27.21 -29.73
N ALA A 368 33.02 27.24 -29.75
CA ALA A 368 33.79 27.51 -30.96
C ALA A 368 33.58 26.40 -32.01
N ARG A 369 33.72 25.13 -31.60
CA ARG A 369 33.47 23.97 -32.46
C ARG A 369 32.03 23.93 -32.99
N PHE A 370 31.04 24.31 -32.16
CA PHE A 370 29.65 24.44 -32.60
C PHE A 370 29.49 25.48 -33.72
N ARG A 371 30.12 26.66 -33.59
CA ARG A 371 30.05 27.71 -34.63
C ARG A 371 30.74 27.31 -35.93
N GLU A 372 31.85 26.59 -35.83
CA GLU A 372 32.57 26.07 -37.00
C GLU A 372 31.73 25.08 -37.79
N LEU A 373 31.10 24.12 -37.10
CA LEU A 373 30.31 23.06 -37.74
C LEU A 373 28.90 23.52 -38.16
N PHE A 374 28.34 24.53 -37.49
CA PHE A 374 26.96 25.00 -37.70
C PHE A 374 26.83 26.53 -37.72
N PRO A 375 27.46 27.22 -38.69
CA PRO A 375 27.49 28.69 -38.74
C PRO A 375 26.09 29.32 -38.87
N GLU A 376 25.16 28.66 -39.59
CA GLU A 376 23.79 29.13 -39.85
C GLU A 376 22.77 28.61 -38.82
N SER A 377 23.22 28.03 -37.70
CA SER A 377 22.30 27.44 -36.71
C SER A 377 21.49 28.50 -35.95
N LYS A 378 20.18 28.27 -35.88
CA LYS A 378 19.26 29.05 -35.02
C LYS A 378 19.58 28.90 -33.52
N LEU A 379 20.33 27.87 -33.12
CA LEU A 379 20.73 27.63 -31.72
C LEU A 379 21.92 28.50 -31.30
N ALA A 380 22.62 29.14 -32.24
CA ALA A 380 23.83 29.93 -31.98
C ALA A 380 23.60 31.05 -30.96
N ALA A 381 22.49 31.79 -31.08
CA ALA A 381 22.13 32.84 -30.13
C ALA A 381 21.96 32.29 -28.70
N GLY A 382 21.37 31.10 -28.55
CA GLY A 382 21.18 30.45 -27.27
C GLY A 382 22.48 29.91 -26.65
N VAL A 383 23.43 29.46 -27.48
CA VAL A 383 24.77 29.05 -27.01
C VAL A 383 25.57 30.27 -26.57
N GLN A 384 25.55 31.35 -27.36
CA GLN A 384 26.22 32.61 -27.03
C GLN A 384 25.67 33.24 -25.74
N ALA A 385 24.35 33.29 -25.59
CA ALA A 385 23.71 33.79 -24.37
C ALA A 385 24.13 32.98 -23.13
N ALA A 386 24.26 31.65 -23.24
CA ALA A 386 24.70 30.81 -22.14
C ALA A 386 26.14 31.12 -21.71
N MET A 387 27.05 31.42 -22.64
CA MET A 387 28.44 31.77 -22.31
C MET A 387 28.54 33.07 -21.50
N GLY A 388 27.59 33.99 -21.69
CA GLY A 388 27.53 35.26 -20.95
C GLY A 388 26.91 35.16 -19.54
N LYS A 389 26.24 34.04 -19.21
CA LYS A 389 25.58 33.84 -17.91
C LYS A 389 26.55 33.34 -16.83
N GLN A 390 26.21 33.57 -15.56
CA GLN A 390 26.84 32.85 -14.44
C GLN A 390 26.52 31.34 -14.55
N PRO A 391 27.43 30.43 -14.13
CA PRO A 391 27.26 28.98 -14.28
C PRO A 391 25.89 28.47 -13.80
N ASN A 392 25.47 28.84 -12.60
CA ASN A 392 24.19 28.45 -12.00
C ASN A 392 22.93 28.99 -12.73
N GLU A 393 23.06 30.00 -13.59
CA GLU A 393 21.93 30.64 -14.29
C GLU A 393 21.65 30.06 -15.69
N VAL A 394 22.50 29.16 -16.18
CA VAL A 394 22.41 28.61 -17.54
C VAL A 394 21.12 27.81 -17.75
N PHE A 395 20.73 26.97 -16.78
CA PHE A 395 19.50 26.17 -16.80
C PHE A 395 18.45 26.61 -15.76
N ALA A 396 18.60 27.80 -15.17
CA ALA A 396 17.65 28.29 -14.17
C ALA A 396 16.23 28.44 -14.78
N PRO A 397 15.17 28.01 -14.07
CA PRO A 397 13.80 28.23 -14.51
C PRO A 397 13.51 29.74 -14.61
N PRO A 398 12.59 30.18 -15.49
CA PRO A 398 12.22 31.58 -15.58
C PRO A 398 11.75 32.09 -14.21
N PRO A 399 12.01 33.37 -13.87
CA PRO A 399 11.63 33.93 -12.57
C PRO A 399 10.12 33.75 -12.36
N GLN A 400 9.75 33.04 -11.29
CA GLN A 400 8.36 32.90 -10.90
C GLN A 400 7.81 34.27 -10.47
N LYS A 401 6.63 34.64 -10.94
CA LYS A 401 5.88 35.78 -10.39
C LYS A 401 5.75 35.60 -8.87
N PRO A 402 5.91 36.65 -8.05
CA PRO A 402 5.86 36.52 -6.61
C PRO A 402 4.53 35.93 -6.18
N ALA A 403 4.59 34.82 -5.45
CA ALA A 403 3.43 34.16 -4.88
C ALA A 403 2.79 35.09 -3.84
N ALA A 404 1.47 35.25 -3.93
CA ALA A 404 0.69 35.96 -2.92
C ALA A 404 0.89 35.29 -1.55
N VAL A 405 1.28 36.10 -0.57
CA VAL A 405 1.43 35.74 0.84
C VAL A 405 0.09 35.20 1.36
N SER A 406 0.03 33.91 1.70
CA SER A 406 -1.09 33.39 2.49
C SER A 406 -0.76 33.49 3.98
N SER A 407 -1.72 34.03 4.70
CA SER A 407 -1.69 34.37 6.12
C SER A 407 -1.52 33.13 7.00
N LYS A 408 -0.58 33.21 7.96
CA LYS A 408 -0.52 32.35 9.14
C LYS A 408 -1.82 32.50 9.94
N ALA A 409 -2.55 31.41 10.13
CA ALA A 409 -3.60 31.31 11.15
C ALA A 409 -2.97 30.74 12.43
N SER A 410 -2.99 31.52 13.50
CA SER A 410 -2.65 31.14 14.87
C SER A 410 -3.79 30.33 15.50
N VAL A 411 -3.50 29.15 16.03
CA VAL A 411 -4.45 28.34 16.82
C VAL A 411 -4.26 28.69 18.30
N GLN A 412 -5.36 28.95 19.01
CA GLN A 412 -5.41 29.25 20.46
C GLN A 412 -5.54 27.98 21.32
N PRO A 413 -5.16 28.01 22.62
CA PRO A 413 -4.88 26.82 23.44
C PRO A 413 -6.02 26.40 24.39
N GLU A 414 -7.28 26.39 23.96
CA GLU A 414 -8.43 26.04 24.85
C GLU A 414 -8.94 24.59 24.72
N ASP A 415 -8.40 23.77 23.81
CA ASP A 415 -8.88 22.40 23.56
C ASP A 415 -8.11 21.29 24.33
N GLU A 416 -7.02 21.60 25.03
CA GLU A 416 -6.16 20.58 25.68
C GLU A 416 -6.81 19.95 26.94
N ASP A 417 -7.58 20.69 27.74
CA ASP A 417 -8.01 20.20 29.07
C ASP A 417 -9.15 19.16 29.05
N ARG A 418 -9.91 19.03 27.95
CA ARG A 418 -10.97 18.00 27.84
C ARG A 418 -10.45 16.63 27.43
N GLU A 419 -9.32 16.55 26.73
CA GLU A 419 -8.74 15.29 26.25
C GLU A 419 -8.11 14.48 27.40
N TYR A 420 -7.50 15.15 28.39
CA TYR A 420 -6.83 14.49 29.52
C TYR A 420 -7.77 13.75 30.48
N THR A 421 -9.03 14.20 30.62
CA THR A 421 -9.99 13.59 31.56
C THR A 421 -10.54 12.25 31.05
N VAL A 422 -10.73 12.12 29.73
CA VAL A 422 -11.20 10.88 29.09
C VAL A 422 -10.06 9.86 28.98
N LEU A 423 -8.83 10.32 28.71
CA LEU A 423 -7.62 9.49 28.64
C LEU A 423 -7.25 8.85 29.99
N GLY A 424 -7.46 9.56 31.10
CA GLY A 424 -7.25 9.01 32.46
C GLY A 424 -8.18 7.85 32.80
N ILE A 425 -9.43 7.87 32.33
CA ILE A 425 -10.41 6.81 32.56
C ILE A 425 -10.05 5.55 31.74
N LEU A 426 -9.62 5.72 30.49
CA LEU A 426 -9.30 4.60 29.59
C LEU A 426 -8.01 3.86 29.98
N ALA A 427 -6.99 4.57 30.47
CA ALA A 427 -5.76 3.96 30.98
C ALA A 427 -6.01 3.12 32.26
N CYS A 428 -6.98 3.53 33.09
CA CYS A 428 -7.43 2.72 34.22
C CYS A 428 -8.11 1.41 33.75
N PHE A 429 -8.91 1.42 32.68
CA PHE A 429 -9.53 0.21 32.14
C PHE A 429 -8.52 -0.79 31.56
N GLU A 430 -7.51 -0.31 30.83
CA GLU A 430 -6.49 -1.17 30.23
C GLU A 430 -5.60 -1.87 31.28
N ASN A 431 -5.29 -1.17 32.37
CA ASN A 431 -4.52 -1.72 33.48
C ASN A 431 -5.34 -2.69 34.37
N ILE A 432 -6.67 -2.56 34.40
CA ILE A 432 -7.56 -3.49 35.11
C ILE A 432 -7.74 -4.80 34.33
N ILE A 433 -7.87 -4.73 32.99
CA ILE A 433 -8.16 -5.88 32.13
C ILE A 433 -6.92 -6.75 31.85
N SER A 434 -5.72 -6.16 31.87
CA SER A 434 -4.46 -6.85 31.55
C SER A 434 -3.86 -7.67 32.71
N GLN A 435 -4.42 -7.59 33.91
CA GLN A 435 -3.92 -8.36 35.06
C GLN A 435 -4.38 -9.82 34.98
N PRO A 436 -3.47 -10.81 35.09
CA PRO A 436 -3.81 -12.23 35.03
C PRO A 436 -4.75 -12.68 36.16
N TYR A 437 -4.91 -11.87 37.21
CA TYR A 437 -5.78 -12.12 38.36
C TYR A 437 -7.17 -11.51 38.21
N PHE A 438 -7.47 -10.76 37.15
CA PHE A 438 -8.82 -10.18 36.97
C PHE A 438 -9.83 -11.26 36.57
N LEU A 439 -9.44 -12.25 35.76
CA LEU A 439 -10.34 -13.32 35.29
C LEU A 439 -10.55 -14.45 36.31
N PHE A 440 -9.56 -14.73 37.16
CA PHE A 440 -9.59 -15.88 38.06
C PHE A 440 -10.73 -15.83 39.10
N PRO A 441 -11.00 -14.69 39.77
CA PRO A 441 -12.14 -14.56 40.69
C PRO A 441 -13.49 -14.72 40.00
N TRP A 442 -13.64 -14.24 38.75
CA TRP A 442 -14.90 -14.35 38.00
C TRP A 442 -15.15 -15.76 37.46
N ILE A 443 -14.11 -16.48 37.04
CA ILE A 443 -14.20 -17.90 36.68
C ILE A 443 -14.56 -18.73 37.92
N CYS A 444 -13.89 -18.48 39.06
CA CYS A 444 -14.22 -19.12 40.33
C CYS A 444 -15.63 -18.76 40.81
N PHE A 445 -16.09 -17.51 40.64
CA PHE A 445 -17.44 -17.07 40.99
C PHE A 445 -18.50 -17.69 40.08
N SER A 446 -18.23 -17.83 38.78
CA SER A 446 -19.13 -18.48 37.82
C SER A 446 -19.25 -19.99 38.06
N LEU A 447 -18.12 -20.64 38.39
CA LEU A 447 -18.10 -22.04 38.81
C LEU A 447 -18.79 -22.25 40.17
N PHE A 448 -18.61 -21.32 41.11
CA PHE A 448 -19.27 -21.34 42.42
C PHE A 448 -20.78 -21.14 42.31
N ILE A 449 -21.27 -20.19 41.48
CA ILE A 449 -22.70 -20.02 41.20
C ILE A 449 -23.27 -21.25 40.50
N GLY A 450 -22.53 -21.83 39.54
CA GLY A 450 -22.94 -23.05 38.85
C GLY A 450 -23.08 -24.27 39.78
N PHE A 451 -22.23 -24.37 40.81
CA PHE A 451 -22.32 -25.42 41.83
C PHE A 451 -23.35 -25.13 42.92
N ALA A 452 -23.53 -23.86 43.31
CA ALA A 452 -24.39 -23.45 44.41
C ALA A 452 -25.89 -23.43 44.05
N PHE A 453 -26.25 -23.20 42.78
CA PHE A 453 -27.64 -23.03 42.33
C PHE A 453 -28.10 -24.10 41.34
N GLY A 454 -27.64 -25.34 41.51
CA GLY A 454 -27.92 -26.47 40.62
C GLY A 454 -29.29 -26.43 39.95
N GLY A 455 -29.31 -26.18 38.63
CA GLY A 455 -30.50 -26.37 37.79
C GLY A 455 -31.02 -25.19 36.95
N PHE A 456 -30.44 -23.99 36.99
CA PHE A 456 -30.96 -22.87 36.17
C PHE A 456 -30.21 -22.66 34.83
N TRP A 457 -30.75 -23.25 33.76
CA TRP A 457 -30.27 -23.20 32.36
C TRP A 457 -30.02 -21.79 31.76
N PRO A 458 -30.79 -20.71 32.09
CA PRO A 458 -30.58 -19.39 31.47
C PRO A 458 -29.25 -18.71 31.87
N LEU A 459 -28.78 -18.95 33.10
CA LEU A 459 -27.53 -18.36 33.60
C LEU A 459 -26.30 -19.04 33.00
N HIS A 460 -26.38 -20.33 32.67
CA HIS A 460 -25.32 -21.03 31.96
C HIS A 460 -25.17 -20.55 30.52
N VAL A 461 -26.28 -20.23 29.84
CA VAL A 461 -26.23 -19.62 28.50
C VAL A 461 -25.64 -18.21 28.58
N LEU A 462 -26.05 -17.38 29.55
CA LEU A 462 -25.44 -16.06 29.73
C LEU A 462 -23.96 -16.14 30.09
N SER A 463 -23.55 -17.09 30.94
CA SER A 463 -22.15 -17.27 31.33
C SER A 463 -21.32 -17.85 30.19
N PHE A 464 -21.87 -18.76 29.38
CA PHE A 464 -21.24 -19.28 28.18
C PHE A 464 -21.15 -18.21 27.09
N MET A 465 -22.21 -17.42 26.89
CA MET A 465 -22.24 -16.26 26.01
C MET A 465 -21.27 -15.17 26.48
N PHE A 466 -21.16 -14.92 27.78
CA PHE A 466 -20.20 -13.97 28.33
C PHE A 466 -18.78 -14.47 28.11
N CYS A 467 -18.47 -15.75 28.37
CA CYS A 467 -17.18 -16.35 28.05
C CYS A 467 -16.88 -16.37 26.54
N PHE A 468 -17.89 -16.52 25.68
CA PHE A 468 -17.73 -16.55 24.22
C PHE A 468 -17.58 -15.14 23.63
N VAL A 469 -18.29 -14.16 24.17
CA VAL A 469 -18.13 -12.73 23.85
C VAL A 469 -16.80 -12.22 24.40
N LEU A 470 -16.39 -12.63 25.60
CA LEU A 470 -15.05 -12.36 26.12
C LEU A 470 -13.99 -13.04 25.26
N ALA A 471 -14.19 -14.29 24.84
CA ALA A 471 -13.28 -14.98 23.94
C ALA A 471 -13.21 -14.27 22.57
N ALA A 472 -14.33 -13.80 22.02
CA ALA A 472 -14.36 -12.98 20.81
C ALA A 472 -13.64 -11.63 21.02
N PHE A 473 -13.83 -10.99 22.19
CA PHE A 473 -13.11 -9.79 22.62
C PHE A 473 -11.63 -10.06 22.94
N ILE A 474 -11.20 -11.28 23.27
CA ILE A 474 -9.79 -11.61 23.50
C ILE A 474 -9.12 -12.05 22.19
N VAL A 475 -9.89 -12.55 21.23
CA VAL A 475 -9.45 -13.08 19.94
C VAL A 475 -9.31 -12.01 18.87
N ILE A 476 -10.12 -10.96 18.91
CA ILE A 476 -9.92 -9.77 18.09
C ILE A 476 -8.60 -9.11 18.54
N ASP A 477 -7.69 -8.87 17.59
CA ASP A 477 -6.44 -8.15 17.85
C ASP A 477 -6.75 -6.67 18.09
N TRP A 478 -7.25 -6.35 19.28
CA TRP A 478 -7.57 -4.98 19.71
C TRP A 478 -6.34 -4.09 19.69
N SER A 479 -5.13 -4.63 19.75
CA SER A 479 -3.91 -3.84 19.57
C SER A 479 -3.85 -3.20 18.18
N SER A 480 -4.52 -3.76 17.16
CA SER A 480 -4.64 -3.17 15.82
C SER A 480 -5.76 -2.13 15.72
N LEU A 481 -6.83 -2.30 16.49
CA LEU A 481 -7.98 -1.38 16.54
C LEU A 481 -7.66 -0.15 17.40
N PHE A 482 -7.05 -0.35 18.57
CA PHE A 482 -6.55 0.69 19.45
C PHE A 482 -5.41 1.47 18.80
N ARG A 483 -4.43 0.82 18.14
CA ARG A 483 -3.48 1.53 17.24
C ARG A 483 -4.13 2.31 16.10
N SER A 484 -5.41 2.13 15.82
CA SER A 484 -6.15 2.95 14.84
C SER A 484 -6.91 4.12 15.48
N PHE A 485 -7.26 4.02 16.77
CA PHE A 485 -7.96 5.05 17.54
C PHE A 485 -7.01 5.96 18.36
N SER A 486 -5.87 5.43 18.86
CA SER A 486 -4.83 6.19 19.58
C SER A 486 -3.89 6.98 18.66
N SER A 487 -3.95 6.71 17.36
CA SER A 487 -2.89 7.07 16.40
C SER A 487 -3.05 8.39 15.67
N THR A 488 -4.01 9.23 16.05
CA THR A 488 -4.13 10.56 15.41
C THR A 488 -3.64 11.72 16.27
N SER A 489 -3.71 11.67 17.61
CA SER A 489 -3.14 12.73 18.47
C SER A 489 -2.03 12.23 19.40
N THR A 490 -2.29 11.24 20.25
CA THR A 490 -1.36 10.84 21.33
C THR A 490 -0.18 9.96 20.90
N GLU A 491 -0.37 8.99 20.01
CA GLU A 491 0.71 8.13 19.52
C GLU A 491 1.56 8.85 18.46
N SER A 492 0.96 9.81 17.73
CA SER A 492 1.69 10.75 16.87
C SER A 492 2.64 11.60 17.71
N ALA A 493 2.15 12.24 18.78
CA ALA A 493 2.98 13.09 19.64
C ALA A 493 4.07 12.30 20.40
N ARG A 494 3.77 11.11 20.94
CA ARG A 494 4.79 10.26 21.59
C ARG A 494 5.81 9.70 20.60
N ASN A 495 5.37 9.18 19.44
CA ASN A 495 6.30 8.71 18.42
C ASN A 495 7.15 9.86 17.89
N GLU A 496 6.60 11.06 17.72
CA GLU A 496 7.35 12.22 17.25
C GLU A 496 8.42 12.64 18.26
N VAL A 497 8.12 12.65 19.57
CA VAL A 497 9.13 12.88 20.62
C VAL A 497 10.19 11.77 20.65
N ASP A 498 9.80 10.50 20.54
CA ASP A 498 10.74 9.36 20.54
C ASP A 498 11.61 9.32 19.27
N ILE A 499 11.07 9.70 18.12
CA ILE A 499 11.79 9.86 16.85
C ILE A 499 12.82 10.98 16.98
N ILE A 500 12.42 12.15 17.48
CA ILE A 500 13.32 13.30 17.68
C ILE A 500 14.44 12.92 18.66
N GLN A 501 14.11 12.32 19.81
CA GLN A 501 15.11 11.90 20.79
C GLN A 501 16.06 10.81 20.26
N ALA A 502 15.55 9.83 19.51
CA ALA A 502 16.38 8.79 18.91
C ALA A 502 17.31 9.36 17.84
N PHE A 503 16.80 10.26 16.99
CA PHE A 503 17.57 10.93 15.95
C PHE A 503 18.65 11.84 16.52
N ASP A 504 18.33 12.62 17.56
CA ASP A 504 19.29 13.51 18.22
C ASP A 504 20.41 12.73 18.91
N ARG A 505 20.06 11.62 19.59
CA ARG A 505 21.07 10.72 20.18
C ARG A 505 21.95 10.08 19.11
N ALA A 506 21.38 9.71 17.95
CA ALA A 506 22.14 9.19 16.82
C ALA A 506 23.12 10.26 16.28
N SER A 507 22.65 11.50 16.10
CA SER A 507 23.45 12.63 15.64
C SER A 507 24.54 13.05 16.64
N LEU A 508 24.27 12.93 17.95
CA LEU A 508 25.27 13.14 19.02
C LEU A 508 26.33 12.03 19.01
N ALA A 509 25.93 10.76 18.88
CA ALA A 509 26.87 9.65 18.76
C ALA A 509 27.74 9.77 17.51
N GLU A 510 27.17 10.23 16.39
CA GLU A 510 27.90 10.50 15.15
C GLU A 510 28.90 11.65 15.30
N ARG A 511 28.54 12.73 15.99
CA ARG A 511 29.45 13.85 16.30
C ARG A 511 30.57 13.46 17.27
N GLY A 512 30.33 12.47 18.12
CA GLY A 512 31.32 11.89 19.03
C GLY A 512 32.15 10.75 18.41
N ASP A 513 32.15 10.61 17.08
CA ASP A 513 32.86 9.58 16.31
C ASP A 513 32.51 8.11 16.69
N ASN A 514 31.40 7.88 17.40
CA ASN A 514 30.92 6.53 17.74
C ASN A 514 29.94 6.03 16.67
N PHE A 515 30.48 5.70 15.48
CA PHE A 515 29.70 5.39 14.28
C PHE A 515 28.85 4.11 14.40
N GLN A 516 29.27 3.15 15.22
CA GLN A 516 28.53 1.91 15.41
C GLN A 516 27.27 2.14 16.27
N LYS A 517 27.42 2.90 17.36
CA LYS A 517 26.29 3.36 18.18
C LYS A 517 25.38 4.32 17.42
N ALA A 518 25.94 5.19 16.58
CA ALA A 518 25.16 6.08 15.72
C ALA A 518 24.31 5.27 14.71
N ALA A 519 24.87 4.23 14.09
CA ALA A 519 24.12 3.38 13.17
C ALA A 519 22.97 2.64 13.85
N GLU A 520 23.19 2.07 15.04
CA GLU A 520 22.13 1.43 15.84
C GLU A 520 20.99 2.40 16.19
N LEU A 521 21.34 3.63 16.59
CA LEU A 521 20.35 4.65 16.96
C LEU A 521 19.60 5.19 15.73
N TYR A 522 20.24 5.31 14.56
CA TYR A 522 19.56 5.62 13.31
C TYR A 522 18.66 4.48 12.84
N GLU A 523 19.06 3.21 12.99
CA GLU A 523 18.19 2.07 12.72
C GLU A 523 16.97 2.08 13.65
N LYS A 524 17.15 2.43 14.93
CA LYS A 524 16.05 2.63 15.88
C LYS A 524 15.12 3.76 15.46
N THR A 525 15.67 4.87 14.98
CA THR A 525 14.89 6.00 14.42
C THR A 525 14.06 5.54 13.21
N LEU A 526 14.64 4.73 12.32
CA LEU A 526 13.95 4.20 11.13
C LEU A 526 12.96 3.07 11.43
N ALA A 527 13.09 2.40 12.57
CA ALA A 527 12.08 1.47 13.05
C ALA A 527 10.82 2.21 13.53
N LEU A 528 10.98 3.44 14.05
CA LEU A 528 9.88 4.32 14.48
C LEU A 528 9.27 5.07 13.29
N ASP A 529 10.11 5.68 12.43
CA ASP A 529 9.68 6.29 11.16
C ASP A 529 10.49 5.75 9.97
N PRO A 530 9.95 4.74 9.25
CA PRO A 530 10.57 4.19 8.06
C PRO A 530 10.69 5.17 6.89
N ARG A 531 10.11 6.37 6.96
CA ARG A 531 10.22 7.41 5.92
C ARG A 531 11.13 8.56 6.34
N HIS A 532 11.74 8.49 7.52
CA HIS A 532 12.62 9.54 8.01
C HIS A 532 13.85 9.70 7.10
N VAL A 533 13.77 10.71 6.23
CA VAL A 533 14.72 10.96 5.15
C VAL A 533 16.13 11.16 5.69
N GLN A 534 16.30 12.03 6.68
CA GLN A 534 17.61 12.38 7.23
C GLN A 534 18.29 11.19 7.89
N ALA A 535 17.57 10.46 8.75
CA ALA A 535 18.08 9.28 9.45
C ALA A 535 18.55 8.21 8.46
N ARG A 536 17.76 7.97 7.39
CA ARG A 536 18.11 7.00 6.36
C ARG A 536 19.30 7.43 5.51
N PHE A 537 19.39 8.72 5.19
CA PHE A 537 20.54 9.27 4.48
C PHE A 537 21.83 9.18 5.32
N ASN A 538 21.78 9.61 6.58
CA ASN A 538 22.93 9.56 7.50
C ASN A 538 23.38 8.10 7.75
N LEU A 539 22.43 7.18 7.95
CA LEU A 539 22.72 5.76 8.12
C LEU A 539 23.41 5.16 6.88
N ALA A 540 22.89 5.44 5.69
CA ALA A 540 23.49 4.98 4.44
C ALA A 540 24.92 5.51 4.28
N ARG A 541 25.15 6.78 4.63
CA ARG A 541 26.46 7.43 4.61
C ARG A 541 27.45 6.82 5.60
N ILE A 542 27.02 6.55 6.83
CA ILE A 542 27.83 5.90 7.86
C ILE A 542 28.24 4.50 7.41
N TYR A 543 27.29 3.70 6.88
CA TYR A 543 27.59 2.38 6.36
C TYR A 543 28.57 2.41 5.18
N MET A 544 28.46 3.40 4.29
CA MET A 544 29.36 3.54 3.14
C MET A 544 30.78 3.98 3.53
N ASN A 545 30.91 4.94 4.45
CA ASN A 545 32.17 5.67 4.65
C ASN A 545 32.92 5.29 5.93
N ARG A 546 32.23 4.77 6.95
CA ARG A 546 32.82 4.51 8.28
C ARG A 546 32.79 3.04 8.65
N LEU A 547 31.65 2.38 8.46
CA LEU A 547 31.47 0.97 8.81
C LEU A 547 31.79 0.00 7.66
N LEU A 548 32.09 0.54 6.47
CA LEU A 548 32.50 -0.22 5.27
C LEU A 548 31.54 -1.38 4.90
N ASN A 549 30.25 -1.24 5.18
CA ASN A 549 29.23 -2.21 4.83
C ASN A 549 28.47 -1.72 3.59
N ASN A 550 29.04 -1.98 2.41
CA ASN A 550 28.52 -1.45 1.16
C ASN A 550 27.12 -2.02 0.80
N ALA A 551 26.81 -3.26 1.19
CA ALA A 551 25.51 -3.87 0.97
C ALA A 551 24.39 -3.18 1.75
N LYS A 552 24.60 -2.93 3.07
CA LYS A 552 23.64 -2.17 3.89
C LYS A 552 23.52 -0.73 3.42
N ALA A 553 24.64 -0.09 3.06
CA ALA A 553 24.62 1.25 2.51
C ALA A 553 23.76 1.31 1.24
N LEU A 554 23.91 0.36 0.32
CA LEU A 554 23.16 0.34 -0.94
C LEU A 554 21.67 0.12 -0.70
N LEU A 555 21.32 -0.78 0.22
CA LEU A 555 19.94 -1.03 0.64
C LEU A 555 19.26 0.25 1.15
N HIS A 556 19.87 0.92 2.13
CA HIS A 556 19.29 2.14 2.71
C HIS A 556 19.22 3.28 1.71
N THR A 557 20.21 3.42 0.82
CA THR A 557 20.21 4.44 -0.21
C THR A 557 19.10 4.21 -1.25
N ARG A 558 18.85 2.96 -1.66
CA ARG A 558 17.73 2.64 -2.58
C ARG A 558 16.37 2.88 -1.94
N LEU A 559 16.22 2.46 -0.68
CA LEU A 559 15.00 2.68 0.09
C LEU A 559 14.75 4.18 0.36
N LEU A 560 15.80 5.00 0.36
CA LEU A 560 15.68 6.45 0.42
C LEU A 560 15.10 7.00 -0.89
N LEU A 561 15.72 6.64 -2.02
CA LEU A 561 15.31 7.10 -3.36
C LEU A 561 13.90 6.68 -3.74
N GLN A 562 13.41 5.54 -3.23
CA GLN A 562 12.03 5.09 -3.45
C GLN A 562 10.97 6.04 -2.86
N HIS A 563 11.34 6.85 -1.87
CA HIS A 563 10.43 7.72 -1.13
C HIS A 563 10.78 9.20 -1.25
N LEU A 564 11.89 9.53 -1.91
CA LEU A 564 12.37 10.88 -2.07
C LEU A 564 11.92 11.48 -3.41
N PRO A 565 11.16 12.58 -3.43
CA PRO A 565 10.85 13.25 -4.70
C PRO A 565 12.13 13.80 -5.35
N PRO A 566 12.21 13.89 -6.68
CA PRO A 566 13.39 14.38 -7.40
C PRO A 566 13.86 15.78 -6.99
N ALA A 567 12.94 16.62 -6.48
CA ALA A 567 13.25 17.98 -6.01
C ALA A 567 13.85 18.03 -4.59
N HIS A 568 13.96 16.90 -3.89
CA HIS A 568 14.45 16.88 -2.51
C HIS A 568 15.98 17.02 -2.45
N PRO A 569 16.56 17.81 -1.52
CA PRO A 569 18.01 18.06 -1.43
C PRO A 569 18.89 16.79 -1.47
N TYR A 570 18.53 15.76 -0.69
CA TYR A 570 19.28 14.49 -0.66
C TYR A 570 19.08 13.58 -1.87
N HIS A 571 18.24 13.92 -2.85
CA HIS A 571 17.98 13.05 -3.99
C HIS A 571 19.23 12.85 -4.84
N GLY A 572 19.92 13.95 -5.17
CA GLY A 572 21.17 13.91 -5.93
C GLY A 572 22.29 13.17 -5.18
N GLU A 573 22.48 13.48 -3.90
CA GLU A 573 23.51 12.83 -3.07
C GLU A 573 23.26 11.34 -2.87
N ALA A 574 22.00 10.93 -2.72
CA ALA A 574 21.63 9.52 -2.61
C ALA A 574 21.86 8.77 -3.94
N GLN A 575 21.61 9.40 -5.09
CA GLN A 575 21.91 8.78 -6.39
C GLN A 575 23.42 8.60 -6.60
N ASP A 576 24.24 9.60 -6.25
CA ASP A 576 25.70 9.49 -6.28
C ASP A 576 26.21 8.40 -5.34
N MET A 577 25.61 8.29 -4.15
CA MET A 577 25.92 7.22 -3.20
C MET A 577 25.60 5.83 -3.77
N VAL A 578 24.46 5.65 -4.45
CA VAL A 578 24.16 4.39 -5.17
C VAL A 578 25.22 4.08 -6.22
N LEU A 579 25.65 5.08 -7.00
CA LEU A 579 26.65 4.89 -8.05
C LEU A 579 28.00 4.46 -7.46
N LYS A 580 28.47 5.15 -6.41
CA LYS A 580 29.71 4.81 -5.70
C LYS A 580 29.66 3.42 -5.08
N LEU A 581 28.53 3.06 -4.47
CA LEU A 581 28.34 1.74 -3.84
C LEU A 581 28.25 0.62 -4.86
N LYS A 582 27.64 0.85 -6.03
CA LYS A 582 27.64 -0.11 -7.15
C LYS A 582 29.06 -0.39 -7.63
N VAL A 583 29.92 0.62 -7.72
CA VAL A 583 31.33 0.45 -8.11
C VAL A 583 32.12 -0.31 -7.04
N LYS A 584 31.88 -0.01 -5.75
CA LYS A 584 32.55 -0.72 -4.64
C LYS A 584 32.12 -2.20 -4.57
N LEU A 585 30.83 -2.48 -4.64
CA LEU A 585 30.27 -3.85 -4.60
C LEU A 585 30.60 -4.68 -5.86
N ALA A 586 30.98 -4.04 -6.97
CA ALA A 586 31.47 -4.76 -8.15
C ALA A 586 32.96 -5.13 -8.05
N LYS A 587 33.69 -4.54 -7.08
CA LYS A 587 35.11 -4.82 -6.80
C LYS A 587 35.30 -5.79 -5.63
N GLU A 588 34.32 -5.87 -4.74
CA GLU A 588 34.18 -6.88 -3.68
C GLU A 588 33.58 -8.16 -4.24
#